data_AF-A0A3L9Y8T4-F1
#
_entry.id   AF-A0A3L9Y8T4-F1
#
_cell.length_a   1.000
_cell.length_b   1.000
_cell.length_c   1.000
_cell.angle_alpha   90.00
_cell.angle_beta   90.00
_cell.angle_gamma   90.00
#
_symmetry.space_group_name_H-M   'P 1'
#
loop_
_entity.id
_entity.type
_entity.pdbx_description
1 polymer ?
#
loop_
_entity_poly.entity_id
_entity_poly.type
_entity_poly.pdbx_seq_one_letter_code
_entity_poly.pdbx_strand_id
1 'polypeptide(L)' 'MVRHGVNPYAREGDIRALMLAAGVEVASGPSAVGLYDLSCTPGIAVDEAFAQLAAATDIIESVSRIDE' A
#
# COMPACT_ATOMS: atom_id res chain seq x y z
N MET A 1 -4.84 -7.61 7.05
CA MET A 1 -4.95 -6.81 5.80
C MET A 1 -4.20 -5.48 5.99
N VAL A 2 -3.73 -4.80 4.95
CA VAL A 2 -3.04 -3.48 5.08
C VAL A 2 -3.87 -2.40 4.40
N ARG A 3 -3.98 -1.20 4.98
CA ARG A 3 -4.62 -0.04 4.32
C ARG A 3 -3.62 1.08 4.15
N HIS A 4 -3.64 1.75 3.00
CA HIS A 4 -2.79 2.93 2.76
C HIS A 4 -3.56 4.13 2.21
N GLY A 5 -3.08 5.32 2.56
CA GLY A 5 -3.39 6.59 1.92
C GLY A 5 -2.20 7.05 1.07
N VAL A 6 -2.45 7.60 -0.11
CA VAL A 6 -1.41 8.00 -1.08
C VAL A 6 -1.22 9.52 -1.06
N ASN A 7 0.04 9.96 -1.14
CA ASN A 7 0.36 11.36 -1.38
C ASN A 7 -0.26 11.84 -2.72
N PRO A 8 -1.07 12.91 -2.73
CA PRO A 8 -1.76 13.39 -3.94
C PRO A 8 -0.82 13.85 -5.07
N TYR A 9 0.46 14.06 -4.77
CA TYR A 9 1.49 14.43 -5.74
C TYR A 9 2.30 13.23 -6.26
N ALA A 10 2.12 12.03 -5.68
CA ALA A 10 2.78 10.83 -6.16
C ALA A 10 2.26 10.44 -7.54
N ARG A 11 3.16 10.06 -8.45
CA ARG A 11 2.75 9.63 -9.79
C ARG A 11 2.20 8.21 -9.71
N GLU A 12 1.20 7.91 -10.53
CA GLU A 12 0.61 6.57 -10.61
C GLU A 12 1.64 5.48 -10.90
N GLY A 13 2.65 5.79 -11.73
CA GLY A 13 3.75 4.87 -12.01
C GLY A 13 4.59 4.52 -10.77
N ASP A 14 4.87 5.51 -9.91
CA ASP A 14 5.67 5.32 -8.70
C ASP A 14 4.89 4.52 -7.65
N ILE A 15 3.57 4.77 -7.54
CA ILE A 15 2.67 4.01 -6.67
C ILE A 15 2.63 2.54 -7.12
N ARG A 16 2.41 2.28 -8.42
CA ARG A 16 2.37 0.91 -8.96
C ARG A 16 3.70 0.19 -8.79
N ALA A 17 4.82 0.90 -9.00
CA ALA A 17 6.15 0.34 -8.80
C ALA A 17 6.40 -0.03 -7.32
N LEU A 18 6.00 0.84 -6.39
CA LEU A 18 6.09 0.57 -4.96
C LEU A 18 5.23 -0.64 -4.56
N MET A 19 3.99 -0.71 -5.04
CA MET A 19 3.10 -1.84 -4.73
C MET A 19 3.65 -3.17 -5.25
N LEU A 20 4.20 -3.17 -6.46
CA LEU A 20 4.86 -4.35 -7.03
C LEU A 20 6.10 -4.73 -6.21
N ALA A 21 6.92 -3.76 -5.81
CA ALA A 21 8.12 -3.99 -5.01
C ALA A 21 7.80 -4.49 -3.60
N ALA A 22 6.68 -4.02 -3.01
CA ALA A 22 6.14 -4.48 -1.73
C ALA A 22 5.33 -5.78 -1.83
N GLY A 23 5.17 -6.32 -3.04
CA GLY A 23 4.43 -7.55 -3.28
C GLY A 23 3.00 -7.47 -2.76
N VAL A 24 2.33 -6.34 -2.98
CA VAL A 24 0.95 -6.09 -2.56
C VAL A 24 0.07 -5.74 -3.75
N GLU A 25 -1.19 -6.14 -3.67
CA GLU A 25 -2.21 -5.87 -4.68
C GLU A 25 -3.42 -5.19 -4.03
N VAL A 26 -4.14 -4.36 -4.80
CA VAL A 26 -5.39 -3.74 -4.33
C VAL A 26 -6.46 -4.82 -4.22
N ALA A 27 -6.90 -5.09 -2.99
CA ALA A 27 -7.98 -6.04 -2.71
C ALA A 27 -9.36 -5.37 -2.74
N SER A 28 -9.46 -4.13 -2.24
CA SER A 28 -10.72 -3.40 -2.06
C SER A 28 -10.45 -1.90 -1.84
N GLY A 29 -11.46 -1.04 -2.01
CA GLY A 29 -11.42 0.33 -1.50
C GLY A 29 -12.14 1.36 -2.36
N PRO A 30 -12.73 2.41 -1.76
CA PRO A 30 -13.25 3.55 -2.50
C PRO A 30 -12.06 4.37 -3.03
N SER A 31 -11.72 4.15 -4.32
CA SER A 31 -10.66 4.89 -5.02
C SER A 31 -10.83 6.41 -4.92
N ALA A 32 -12.07 6.89 -4.71
CA ALA A 32 -12.43 8.30 -4.59
C ALA A 32 -11.79 9.06 -3.42
N VAL A 33 -11.26 8.37 -2.40
CA VAL A 33 -10.60 9.00 -1.24
C VAL A 33 -9.13 8.58 -1.10
N GLY A 34 -8.60 7.84 -2.08
CA GLY A 34 -7.20 7.37 -2.05
C GLY A 34 -6.90 6.35 -0.94
N LEU A 35 -7.93 5.70 -0.39
CA LEU A 35 -7.80 4.64 0.60
C LEU A 35 -8.00 3.28 -0.07
N TYR A 36 -6.94 2.48 -0.08
CA TYR A 36 -6.97 1.13 -0.62
C TYR A 36 -6.67 0.11 0.45
N ASP A 37 -7.46 -0.96 0.47
CA ASP A 37 -7.18 -2.18 1.18
C ASP A 37 -6.28 -3.04 0.29
N LEU A 38 -5.18 -3.51 0.86
CA LEU A 38 -4.13 -4.26 0.20
C LEU A 38 -4.05 -5.69 0.72
N SER A 39 -3.88 -6.61 -0.21
CA SER A 39 -3.53 -8.01 0.05
C SER A 39 -2.08 -8.28 -0.34
N CYS A 40 -1.35 -9.00 0.50
CA CYS A 40 0.00 -9.45 0.14
C CYS A 40 -0.09 -10.60 -0.87
N THR A 41 0.79 -10.56 -1.87
CA THR A 41 0.99 -11.64 -2.82
C THR A 41 1.50 -12.91 -2.12
N PRO A 42 1.27 -14.11 -2.69
CA PRO A 42 1.69 -15.37 -2.08
C PRO A 42 3.20 -15.38 -1.79
N GLY A 43 3.56 -15.66 -0.54
CA GLY A 43 4.96 -15.73 -0.10
C GLY A 43 5.53 -14.44 0.50
N ILE A 44 4.78 -13.34 0.48
CA ILE A 44 5.17 -12.08 1.12
C ILE A 44 4.58 -11.99 2.52
N ALA A 45 5.43 -11.75 3.51
CA ALA A 45 5.00 -11.52 4.88
C ALA A 45 4.36 -10.14 5.02
N VAL A 46 3.24 -10.06 5.73
CA VAL A 46 2.52 -8.79 5.99
C VAL A 46 3.43 -7.77 6.68
N ASP A 47 4.30 -8.22 7.59
CA ASP A 47 5.26 -7.35 8.28
C ASP A 47 6.26 -6.70 7.33
N GLU A 48 6.75 -7.46 6.34
CA GLU A 48 7.71 -6.99 5.34
C GLU A 48 7.06 -5.96 4.41
N ALA A 49 5.89 -6.30 3.85
CA ALA A 49 5.10 -5.39 3.03
C ALA A 49 4.75 -4.09 3.78
N PHE A 50 4.36 -4.20 5.05
CA PHE A 50 4.05 -3.05 5.89
C PHE A 50 5.27 -2.16 6.11
N ALA A 51 6.42 -2.74 6.46
CA ALA A 51 7.66 -1.99 6.69
C ALA A 51 8.09 -1.23 5.42
N GLN A 52 7.95 -1.85 4.26
CA GLN A 52 8.34 -1.25 2.98
C GLN A 52 7.40 -0.11 2.57
N LEU A 53 6.08 -0.28 2.74
CA LEU A 53 5.09 0.77 2.51
C LEU A 53 5.27 1.94 3.49
N ALA A 54 5.55 1.65 4.76
CA ALA A 54 5.78 2.67 5.80
C ALA A 54 7.06 3.48 5.56
N ALA A 55 8.08 2.87 4.94
CA ALA A 55 9.32 3.55 4.59
C ALA A 55 9.20 4.48 3.37
N ALA A 56 8.19 4.28 2.52
CA ALA A 56 7.99 5.04 1.29
C ALA A 56 7.18 6.33 1.52
N THR A 57 7.60 7.17 2.47
CA THR A 57 6.86 8.36 2.93
C THR A 57 6.64 9.43 1.85
N ASP A 58 7.43 9.41 0.78
CA ASP A 58 7.26 10.32 -0.36
C ASP A 58 6.04 9.95 -1.22
N ILE A 59 5.60 8.70 -1.14
CA ILE A 59 4.51 8.11 -1.94
C ILE A 59 3.29 7.79 -1.06
N ILE A 60 3.53 7.25 0.13
CA ILE A 60 2.51 6.79 1.08
C ILE A 60 2.40 7.81 2.20
N GLU A 61 1.23 8.43 2.32
CA GLU A 61 0.94 9.40 3.39
C GLU A 61 0.62 8.70 4.71
N SER A 62 -0.07 7.56 4.65
CA SER A 62 -0.39 6.76 5.82
C SER A 62 -0.49 5.29 5.46
N VAL A 63 -0.08 4.42 6.39
CA VAL A 63 -0.28 2.98 6.28
C VAL A 63 -0.67 2.41 7.64
N SER A 64 -1.67 1.56 7.66
CA SER A 64 -2.21 0.94 8.87
C SER A 64 -2.40 -0.55 8.66
N ARG A 65 -2.13 -1.33 9.71
CA ARG A 65 -2.56 -2.72 9.76
C ARG A 65 -4.04 -2.75 10.11
N ILE A 66 -4.77 -3.53 9.34
CA ILE A 66 -6.13 -3.91 9.69
C ILE A 66 -6.02 -5.36 10.18
N ASP A 67 -5.99 -5.50 11.50
CA ASP A 67 -6.33 -6.76 12.15
C ASP A 67 -7.84 -6.96 11.97
N GLU A 68 -8.24 -8.15 11.54
CA GLU A 68 -9.64 -8.51 11.31
C GLU A 68 -10.46 -8.48 12.61
#